data_AF-A0A7C2U298-F1
#
_entry.id   AF-A0A7C2U298-F1
#
_cell.length_a   1.000
_cell.length_b   1.000
_cell.length_c   1.000
_cell.angle_alpha   90.00
_cell.angle_beta   90.00
_cell.angle_gamma   90.00
#
_symmetry.space_group_name_H-M   'P 1'
#
loop_
_entity.id
_entity.type
_entity.pdbx_description
1 polymer ?
#
loop_
_entity_poly.entity_id
_entity_poly.type
_entity_poly.pdbx_seq_one_letter_code
_entity_poly.pdbx_strand_id
1 'polypeptide(L)'
;MLVVPYFKQNRYYTCGPVCLRMVLAYWGYETDEISLSMLCGTNVFGTSAKQLLNAAQQLGFKGGNLNMARRKNDYEKIKEIIDQYLLENIGEKAVGGAPRFNEELHRWIVPILCETNRGILPAGRIELDKSLNLVYTTPKTDMVNAIEAQLRRLPYLVFAEEGELKAKGIDAITI
;
A
#
# COMPACT_ATOMS: atom_id res chain seq x y z
N MET A 1 22.94 -0.91 14.24
CA MET A 1 22.07 0.24 13.93
C MET A 1 22.90 1.21 13.10
N LEU A 2 22.42 1.66 11.94
CA LEU A 2 23.16 2.61 11.09
C LEU A 2 23.10 4.00 11.74
N VAL A 3 24.25 4.64 11.97
CA VAL A 3 24.31 6.00 12.53
C VAL A 3 24.28 7.00 11.39
N VAL A 4 23.08 7.41 11.00
CA VAL A 4 22.88 8.36 9.89
C VAL A 4 22.88 9.79 10.44
N PRO A 5 23.73 10.71 9.92
CA PRO A 5 23.72 12.11 10.33
C PRO A 5 22.35 12.75 10.11
N TYR A 6 21.85 13.49 11.10
CA TYR A 6 20.57 14.20 10.99
C TYR A 6 20.79 15.64 10.50
N PHE A 7 20.07 16.01 9.44
CA PHE A 7 19.98 17.39 8.96
C PHE A 7 18.53 17.84 8.95
N LYS A 8 18.23 18.99 9.57
CA LYS A 8 16.88 19.58 9.52
C LYS A 8 16.66 20.25 8.17
N GLN A 9 15.52 19.97 7.52
CA GLN A 9 15.11 20.70 6.31
C GLN A 9 14.74 22.15 6.62
N ASN A 10 15.12 23.09 5.75
CA ASN A 10 14.80 24.51 5.92
C ASN A 10 13.50 24.92 5.23
N ARG A 11 13.07 24.22 4.18
CA ARG A 11 11.82 24.49 3.45
C ARG A 11 10.92 23.27 3.38
N TYR A 12 9.60 23.45 3.36
CA TYR A 12 8.64 22.33 3.35
C TYR A 12 8.80 21.40 2.14
N TYR A 13 9.30 21.90 1.00
CA TYR A 13 9.49 21.16 -0.25
C TYR A 13 10.90 20.56 -0.42
N THR A 14 11.79 20.69 0.57
CA THR A 14 13.21 20.22 0.48
C THR A 14 13.45 18.89 1.20
N CYS A 15 12.39 18.17 1.59
CA CYS A 15 12.50 16.89 2.27
C CYS A 15 13.34 15.88 1.47
N GLY A 16 13.17 15.81 0.14
CA GLY A 16 13.96 14.94 -0.73
C GLY A 16 15.47 15.24 -0.68
N PRO A 17 15.92 16.47 -1.02
CA PRO A 17 17.32 16.89 -0.95
C PRO A 17 17.95 16.68 0.42
N VAL A 18 17.20 16.95 1.50
CA VAL A 18 17.69 16.77 2.87
C VAL A 18 17.86 15.29 3.22
N CYS A 19 16.93 14.43 2.83
CA CYS A 19 17.10 12.99 2.96
C CYS A 19 18.32 12.49 2.17
N LEU A 20 18.51 12.98 0.94
CA LEU A 20 19.69 12.66 0.14
C LEU A 20 20.98 13.13 0.84
N ARG A 21 20.99 14.33 1.43
CA ARG A 21 22.11 14.86 2.22
C ARG A 21 22.51 13.95 3.38
N MET A 22 21.53 13.44 4.12
CA MET A 22 21.78 12.51 5.24
C MET A 22 22.45 11.22 4.76
N VAL A 23 21.97 10.66 3.64
CA VAL A 23 22.54 9.46 3.03
C VAL A 23 23.96 9.72 2.51
N LEU A 24 24.18 10.85 1.83
CA LEU A 24 25.50 11.22 1.32
C LEU A 24 26.52 11.42 2.45
N ALA A 25 26.13 12.13 3.52
CA ALA A 25 26.97 12.37 4.68
C ALA A 25 27.34 11.07 5.41
N TYR A 26 26.43 10.09 5.44
CA TYR A 26 26.74 8.75 5.96
C TYR A 26 27.91 8.09 5.20
N TRP A 27 28.06 8.38 3.89
CA TRP A 27 29.16 7.89 3.06
C TRP A 27 30.36 8.87 2.99
N GLY A 28 30.41 9.88 3.87
CA GLY A 28 31.50 10.86 3.92
C GLY A 28 31.44 11.93 2.82
N TYR A 29 30.31 12.06 2.12
CA TYR A 29 30.12 13.12 1.12
C TYR A 29 29.39 14.31 1.74
N GLU A 30 30.12 15.40 1.97
CA GLU A 30 29.57 16.63 2.53
C GLU A 30 29.01 17.57 1.45
N THR A 31 27.81 18.07 1.68
CA THR A 31 27.14 19.04 0.81
C THR A 31 26.05 19.77 1.58
N ASP A 32 25.58 20.91 1.08
CA ASP A 32 24.53 21.72 1.69
C ASP A 32 23.17 21.49 1.01
N GLU A 33 22.09 21.91 1.70
CA GLU A 33 20.72 21.75 1.22
C GLU A 33 20.43 22.54 -0.06
N ILE A 34 21.04 23.72 -0.25
CA ILE A 34 20.77 24.58 -1.41
C ILE A 34 21.38 23.94 -2.65
N SER A 35 22.65 23.54 -2.60
CA SER A 35 23.36 22.85 -3.67
C SER A 35 22.64 21.56 -4.08
N LEU A 36 22.22 20.75 -3.11
CA LEU A 36 21.45 19.54 -3.39
C LEU A 36 20.06 19.84 -3.96
N SER A 37 19.38 20.88 -3.47
CA SER A 37 18.07 21.25 -3.99
C SER A 37 18.15 21.66 -5.46
N MET A 38 19.18 22.42 -5.83
CA MET A 38 19.47 22.80 -7.22
C MET A 38 19.83 21.57 -8.08
N LEU A 39 20.73 20.71 -7.59
CA LEU A 39 21.13 19.50 -8.30
C LEU A 39 19.96 18.54 -8.54
N CYS A 40 19.06 18.43 -7.57
CA CYS A 40 17.83 17.66 -7.69
C CYS A 40 16.77 18.33 -8.59
N GLY A 41 16.94 19.58 -9.00
CA GLY A 41 15.90 20.33 -9.71
C GLY A 41 14.63 20.50 -8.89
N THR A 42 14.78 20.68 -7.57
CA THR A 42 13.67 20.79 -6.62
C THR A 42 12.90 22.08 -6.87
N ASN A 43 11.57 22.01 -6.87
CA ASN A 43 10.71 23.17 -6.99
C ASN A 43 9.72 23.24 -5.81
N VAL A 44 8.77 24.17 -5.86
CA VAL A 44 7.77 24.36 -4.78
C VAL A 44 6.86 23.14 -4.56
N PHE A 45 6.75 22.23 -5.53
CA PHE A 45 6.03 20.96 -5.43
C PHE A 45 6.93 19.82 -4.91
N GLY A 46 8.20 20.10 -4.63
CA GLY A 46 9.17 19.14 -4.11
C GLY A 46 10.06 18.52 -5.18
N THR A 47 10.48 17.28 -4.91
CA THR A 47 11.46 16.53 -5.72
C THR A 47 10.93 15.14 -6.00
N SER A 48 10.90 14.73 -7.26
CA SER A 48 10.51 13.38 -7.65
C SER A 48 11.61 12.35 -7.35
N ALA A 49 11.22 11.07 -7.26
CA ALA A 49 12.17 9.96 -7.09
C ALA A 49 13.21 9.89 -8.24
N LYS A 50 12.78 10.17 -9.48
CA LYS A 50 13.68 10.21 -10.65
C LYS A 50 14.73 11.33 -10.51
N GLN A 51 14.31 12.50 -10.04
CA GLN A 51 15.21 13.62 -9.79
C GLN A 51 16.25 13.32 -8.71
N LEU A 52 15.83 12.74 -7.58
CA LEU A 52 16.75 12.31 -6.51
C LEU A 52 17.76 11.27 -7.01
N LEU A 53 17.28 10.28 -7.78
CA LEU A 53 18.14 9.27 -8.36
C LEU A 53 19.18 9.87 -9.31
N ASN A 54 18.74 10.75 -10.22
CA ASN A 54 19.63 11.43 -11.16
C ASN A 54 20.67 12.30 -10.44
N ALA A 55 20.29 12.98 -9.36
CA ALA A 55 21.22 13.77 -8.55
C ALA A 55 22.27 12.87 -7.86
N ALA A 56 21.84 11.76 -7.25
CA ALA A 56 22.76 10.80 -6.64
C ALA A 56 23.75 10.21 -7.65
N GLN A 57 23.27 9.85 -8.85
CA GLN A 57 24.11 9.33 -9.93
C GLN A 57 25.12 10.36 -10.45
N GLN A 58 24.73 11.63 -10.56
CA GLN A 58 25.66 12.72 -10.91
C GLN A 58 26.77 12.91 -9.87
N LEU A 59 26.53 12.55 -8.61
CA LEU A 59 27.52 12.56 -7.53
C LEU A 59 28.37 11.27 -7.47
N GLY A 60 28.23 10.37 -8.46
CA GLY A 60 28.99 9.13 -8.55
C GLY A 60 28.41 7.97 -7.74
N PHE A 61 27.22 8.12 -7.15
CA PHE A 61 26.58 7.05 -6.39
C PHE A 61 25.78 6.12 -7.32
N LYS A 62 25.91 4.81 -7.09
CA LYS A 62 25.06 3.82 -7.75
C LYS A 62 23.71 3.79 -7.04
N GLY A 63 22.70 4.37 -7.67
CA GLY A 63 21.30 4.23 -7.28
C GLY A 63 20.52 3.44 -8.33
N GLY A 64 19.49 2.71 -7.90
CA GLY A 64 18.50 2.11 -8.77
C GLY A 64 17.11 2.57 -8.37
N ASN A 65 16.28 2.92 -9.35
CA ASN A 65 14.84 2.86 -9.12
C ASN A 65 14.48 1.38 -9.09
N LEU A 66 14.09 0.85 -7.92
CA LEU A 66 13.50 -0.49 -7.85
C LEU A 66 12.35 -0.51 -8.88
N ASN A 67 12.53 -1.28 -9.95
CA ASN A 67 11.82 -1.19 -11.21
C ASN A 67 10.31 -0.88 -11.07
N MET A 68 9.91 0.38 -11.27
CA MET A 68 8.49 0.75 -11.37
C MET A 68 7.86 0.17 -12.63
N ALA A 69 8.60 0.10 -13.75
CA ALA A 69 8.08 -0.39 -15.03
C ALA A 69 7.77 -1.91 -15.01
N ARG A 70 8.68 -2.71 -14.43
CA ARG A 70 8.45 -4.16 -14.24
C ARG A 70 7.30 -4.40 -13.25
N ARG A 71 7.30 -3.68 -12.12
CA ARG A 71 6.19 -3.75 -11.14
C ARG A 71 4.84 -3.30 -11.71
N LYS A 72 4.81 -2.32 -12.61
CA LYS A 72 3.56 -1.85 -13.25
C LYS A 72 2.97 -2.90 -14.20
N ASN A 73 3.81 -3.52 -15.03
CA ASN A 73 3.37 -4.59 -15.93
C ASN A 73 2.90 -5.83 -15.16
N ASP A 74 3.64 -6.23 -14.13
CA ASP A 74 3.24 -7.36 -13.28
C ASP A 74 1.96 -7.04 -12.51
N TYR A 75 1.79 -5.79 -12.03
CA TYR A 75 0.57 -5.35 -11.35
C TYR A 75 -0.67 -5.45 -12.24
N GLU A 76 -0.61 -4.96 -13.48
CA GLU A 76 -1.72 -5.00 -14.42
C GLU A 76 -2.12 -6.45 -14.74
N LYS A 77 -1.15 -7.31 -15.01
CA LYS A 77 -1.39 -8.75 -15.24
C LYS A 77 -1.96 -9.47 -14.03
N ILE A 78 -1.41 -9.21 -12.84
CA ILE A 78 -1.93 -9.79 -11.60
C ILE A 78 -3.38 -9.37 -11.41
N LYS A 79 -3.69 -8.09 -11.64
CA LYS A 79 -5.06 -7.58 -11.50
C LYS A 79 -6.02 -8.30 -12.45
N GLU A 80 -5.66 -8.47 -13.73
CA GLU A 80 -6.48 -9.21 -14.69
C GLU A 80 -6.76 -10.65 -14.25
N ILE A 81 -5.73 -11.38 -13.82
CA ILE A 81 -5.85 -12.77 -13.34
C ILE A 81 -6.77 -12.84 -12.12
N ILE A 82 -6.61 -11.91 -11.18
CA ILE A 82 -7.39 -11.87 -9.94
C ILE A 82 -8.85 -11.50 -10.22
N ASP A 83 -9.09 -10.46 -11.02
CA ASP A 83 -10.44 -10.01 -11.35
C ASP A 83 -11.22 -11.12 -12.08
N GLN A 84 -10.59 -11.82 -13.02
CA GLN A 84 -11.18 -12.97 -13.70
C GLN A 84 -11.49 -14.11 -12.71
N TYR A 85 -10.52 -14.50 -11.89
CA TYR A 85 -10.71 -15.59 -10.92
C TYR A 85 -11.85 -15.28 -9.94
N LEU A 86 -11.89 -14.06 -9.39
CA LEU A 86 -12.90 -13.65 -8.42
C LEU A 86 -14.29 -13.63 -9.04
N LEU A 87 -14.43 -13.13 -10.28
CA LEU A 87 -15.69 -13.13 -11.01
C LEU A 87 -16.21 -14.56 -11.23
N GLU A 88 -15.35 -15.46 -11.68
CA GLU A 88 -15.71 -16.84 -12.03
C GLU A 88 -15.99 -17.73 -10.81
N ASN A 89 -15.27 -17.53 -9.69
CA ASN A 89 -15.27 -18.49 -8.58
C ASN A 89 -15.93 -17.97 -7.30
N ILE A 90 -15.93 -16.64 -7.09
CA ILE A 90 -16.40 -16.03 -5.84
C ILE A 90 -17.71 -15.28 -6.08
N GLY A 91 -17.70 -14.33 -7.02
CA GLY A 91 -18.83 -13.51 -7.44
C GLY A 91 -18.49 -12.02 -7.50
N GLU A 92 -19.40 -11.24 -8.08
CA GLU A 92 -19.24 -9.81 -8.42
C GLU A 92 -18.95 -8.88 -7.23
N LYS A 93 -19.25 -9.32 -6.01
CA LYS A 93 -19.02 -8.55 -4.78
C LYS A 93 -17.59 -8.67 -4.25
N ALA A 94 -16.77 -9.55 -4.81
CA ALA A 94 -15.37 -9.70 -4.44
C ALA A 94 -14.46 -8.92 -5.39
N VAL A 95 -13.47 -8.23 -4.84
CA VAL A 95 -12.47 -7.47 -5.59
C VAL A 95 -11.07 -7.71 -5.03
N GLY A 96 -10.07 -7.75 -5.90
CA GLY A 96 -8.66 -7.80 -5.52
C GLY A 96 -8.19 -6.45 -4.99
N GLY A 97 -7.53 -6.44 -3.83
CA GLY A 97 -6.81 -5.27 -3.35
C GLY A 97 -5.40 -5.16 -3.97
N ALA A 98 -4.58 -4.23 -3.46
CA ALA A 98 -3.25 -3.98 -4.01
C ALA A 98 -2.31 -5.20 -3.82
N PRO A 99 -1.74 -5.79 -4.89
CA PRO A 99 -0.75 -6.86 -4.80
C PRO A 99 0.51 -6.43 -4.07
N ARG A 100 1.06 -7.31 -3.24
CA ARG A 100 2.33 -7.13 -2.56
C ARG A 100 3.23 -8.32 -2.80
N PHE A 101 4.47 -8.09 -3.20
CA PHE A 101 5.43 -9.19 -3.33
C PHE A 101 6.07 -9.48 -1.96
N ASN A 102 6.01 -10.73 -1.54
CA ASN A 102 6.72 -11.25 -0.37
C ASN A 102 8.03 -11.87 -0.84
N GLU A 103 9.15 -11.23 -0.49
CA GLU A 103 10.50 -11.66 -0.89
C GLU A 103 10.91 -13.01 -0.28
N GLU A 104 10.52 -13.30 0.97
CA GLU A 104 10.87 -14.55 1.64
C GLU A 104 10.17 -15.75 0.98
N LEU A 105 8.87 -15.61 0.73
CA LEU A 105 8.06 -16.66 0.13
C LEU A 105 8.15 -16.67 -1.39
N HIS A 106 8.73 -15.63 -2.00
CA HIS A 106 8.77 -15.41 -3.44
C HIS A 106 7.37 -15.46 -4.09
N ARG A 107 6.38 -14.86 -3.43
CA ARG A 107 4.97 -14.88 -3.83
C ARG A 107 4.38 -13.48 -3.89
N TRP A 108 3.49 -13.25 -4.85
CA TRP A 108 2.56 -12.14 -4.81
C TRP A 108 1.40 -12.49 -3.88
N ILE A 109 1.07 -11.59 -2.97
CA ILE A 109 -0.07 -11.71 -2.06
C ILE A 109 -1.06 -10.61 -2.43
N VAL A 110 -2.28 -11.01 -2.75
CA VAL A 110 -3.36 -10.10 -3.12
C VAL A 110 -4.50 -10.30 -2.11
N PRO A 111 -4.83 -9.28 -1.29
CA PRO A 111 -5.97 -9.40 -0.39
C PRO A 111 -7.27 -9.44 -1.20
N ILE A 112 -8.20 -10.29 -0.78
CA ILE A 112 -9.56 -10.33 -1.32
C ILE A 112 -10.41 -9.45 -0.42
N LEU A 113 -11.10 -8.49 -1.04
CA LEU A 113 -11.99 -7.57 -0.38
C LEU A 113 -13.42 -7.87 -0.87
N CYS A 114 -14.39 -7.85 0.03
CA CYS A 114 -15.79 -8.07 -0.31
C CYS A 114 -16.62 -6.83 0.04
N GLU A 115 -17.40 -6.38 -0.93
CA GLU A 115 -18.41 -5.34 -0.72
C GLU A 115 -19.58 -5.92 0.08
N THR A 116 -19.94 -5.21 1.16
CA THR A 116 -21.08 -5.52 2.02
C THR A 116 -21.97 -4.30 2.19
N ASN A 117 -23.16 -4.48 2.77
CA ASN A 117 -24.01 -3.37 3.19
C ASN A 117 -23.39 -2.48 4.28
N ARG A 118 -22.26 -2.89 4.88
CA ARG A 118 -21.49 -2.13 5.87
C ARG A 118 -20.13 -1.65 5.34
N GLY A 119 -19.97 -1.62 4.02
CA GLY A 119 -18.73 -1.21 3.35
C GLY A 119 -17.88 -2.40 2.89
N ILE A 120 -16.61 -2.13 2.58
CA ILE A 120 -15.68 -3.12 2.02
C ILE A 120 -14.91 -3.79 3.16
N LEU A 121 -15.00 -5.11 3.27
CA LEU A 121 -14.35 -5.89 4.31
C LEU A 121 -13.31 -6.85 3.73
N PRO A 122 -12.15 -7.03 4.38
CA PRO A 122 -11.20 -8.06 4.00
C PRO A 122 -11.80 -9.44 4.24
N ALA A 123 -11.81 -10.27 3.20
CA ALA A 123 -12.40 -11.60 3.25
C ALA A 123 -11.36 -12.72 3.17
N GLY A 124 -10.19 -12.45 2.60
CA GLY A 124 -9.14 -13.44 2.46
C GLY A 124 -7.96 -12.93 1.64
N ARG A 125 -7.27 -13.86 0.99
CA ARG A 125 -6.17 -13.56 0.06
C ARG A 125 -6.05 -14.60 -1.05
N ILE A 126 -5.42 -14.18 -2.12
CA ILE A 126 -4.91 -15.01 -3.20
C ILE A 126 -3.39 -14.87 -3.20
N GLU A 127 -2.68 -15.96 -3.46
CA GLU A 127 -1.23 -15.97 -3.64
C GLU A 127 -0.86 -16.49 -5.02
N LEU A 128 0.06 -15.79 -5.67
CA LEU A 128 0.62 -16.19 -6.96
C LEU A 128 2.14 -16.38 -6.86
N ASP A 129 2.70 -17.30 -7.64
CA ASP A 129 4.15 -17.45 -7.75
C ASP A 129 4.79 -16.35 -8.63
N LYS A 130 6.11 -16.40 -8.82
CA LYS A 130 6.85 -15.47 -9.72
C LYS A 130 6.42 -15.54 -11.18
N SER A 131 5.82 -16.65 -11.59
CA SER A 131 5.31 -16.89 -12.94
C SER A 131 3.83 -16.52 -13.08
N LEU A 132 3.23 -15.95 -12.03
CA LEU A 132 1.82 -15.55 -11.94
C LEU A 132 0.83 -16.73 -11.94
N ASN A 133 1.27 -17.93 -11.57
CA ASN A 133 0.35 -19.05 -11.36
C ASN A 133 -0.30 -18.93 -9.98
N LEU A 134 -1.59 -19.24 -9.90
CA LEU A 134 -2.32 -19.33 -8.63
C LEU A 134 -1.75 -20.48 -7.77
N VAL A 135 -1.21 -20.13 -6.60
CA VAL A 135 -0.65 -21.10 -5.64
C VAL A 135 -1.60 -21.33 -4.48
N TYR A 136 -2.32 -20.30 -4.09
CA TYR A 136 -3.27 -20.36 -2.98
C TYR A 136 -4.42 -19.38 -3.18
N THR A 137 -5.58 -19.77 -2.68
CA THR A 137 -6.79 -18.97 -2.64
C THR A 137 -7.52 -19.33 -1.34
N THR A 138 -8.01 -18.31 -0.65
CA THR A 138 -8.85 -18.54 0.54
C THR A 138 -10.14 -19.24 0.09
N PRO A 139 -10.58 -20.35 0.71
CA PRO A 139 -11.84 -20.97 0.36
C PRO A 139 -13.03 -20.01 0.55
N LYS A 140 -14.04 -20.09 -0.34
CA LYS A 140 -15.23 -19.24 -0.26
C LYS A 140 -15.95 -19.35 1.10
N THR A 141 -15.98 -20.54 1.69
CA THR A 141 -16.55 -20.77 3.02
C THR A 141 -15.83 -19.96 4.10
N ASP A 142 -14.50 -19.91 4.03
CA ASP A 142 -13.68 -19.20 5.01
C ASP A 142 -13.82 -17.70 4.83
N MET A 143 -13.96 -17.23 3.58
CA MET A 143 -14.27 -15.84 3.28
C MET A 143 -15.60 -15.40 3.89
N VAL A 144 -16.66 -16.21 3.71
CA VAL A 144 -17.98 -15.91 4.29
C VAL A 144 -17.89 -15.87 5.81
N ASN A 145 -17.25 -16.86 6.43
CA ASN A 145 -17.05 -16.90 7.89
C ASN A 145 -16.29 -15.66 8.39
N ALA A 146 -15.26 -15.21 7.68
CA ALA A 146 -14.49 -14.03 8.03
C ALA A 146 -15.33 -12.75 7.93
N ILE A 147 -16.16 -12.62 6.90
CA ILE A 147 -17.06 -11.48 6.72
C ILE A 147 -18.13 -11.46 7.82
N GLU A 148 -18.80 -12.59 8.08
CA GLU A 148 -19.83 -12.69 9.10
C GLU A 148 -19.29 -12.35 10.50
N ALA A 149 -18.09 -12.85 10.83
CA ALA A 149 -17.44 -12.54 12.10
C ALA A 149 -17.14 -11.04 12.25
N GLN A 150 -16.75 -10.36 11.16
CA GLN A 150 -16.53 -8.91 11.15
C GLN A 150 -17.84 -8.14 11.25
N LEU A 151 -18.88 -8.52 10.50
CA LEU A 151 -20.19 -7.89 10.55
C LEU A 151 -20.82 -7.99 11.95
N ARG A 152 -20.60 -9.07 12.70
CA ARG A 152 -21.08 -9.17 14.09
C ARG A 152 -20.41 -8.17 15.04
N ARG A 153 -19.21 -7.69 14.71
CA ARG A 153 -18.42 -6.78 15.55
C ARG A 153 -18.51 -5.33 15.13
N LEU A 154 -18.87 -5.06 13.88
CA LEU A 154 -18.91 -3.71 13.34
C LEU A 154 -20.18 -3.00 13.80
N PRO A 155 -20.07 -1.92 14.61
CA PRO A 155 -21.20 -1.07 14.89
C PRO A 155 -21.71 -0.46 13.58
N TYR A 156 -23.01 -0.24 13.49
CA TYR A 156 -23.65 0.36 12.33
C TYR A 156 -24.75 1.31 12.77
N LEU A 157 -24.91 2.39 12.02
CA LEU A 157 -25.97 3.36 12.24
C LEU A 157 -27.32 2.71 11.91
N VAL A 158 -28.24 2.78 12.86
CA VAL A 158 -29.64 2.39 12.68
C VAL A 158 -30.49 3.65 12.83
N PHE A 159 -31.22 3.99 11.78
CA PHE A 159 -32.24 5.03 11.83
C PHE A 159 -33.57 4.38 12.21
N ALA A 160 -33.97 4.53 13.46
CA ALA A 160 -35.24 4.06 13.99
C ALA A 160 -35.62 4.84 15.26
N GLU A 161 -36.90 4.83 15.61
CA GLU A 161 -37.39 5.41 16.87
C GLU A 161 -36.89 4.57 18.08
N GLU A 162 -36.70 5.22 19.23
CA GLU A 162 -36.14 4.56 20.43
C GLU A 162 -36.96 3.33 20.86
N GLY A 163 -38.28 3.39 20.72
CA GLY A 163 -39.18 2.27 21.02
C GLY A 163 -38.97 1.06 20.11
N GLU A 164 -38.64 1.27 18.83
CA GLU A 164 -38.38 0.19 17.87
C GLU A 164 -37.02 -0.48 18.11
N LEU A 165 -36.02 0.30 18.53
CA LEU A 165 -34.69 -0.20 18.87
C LEU A 165 -34.72 -1.09 20.10
N LYS A 166 -35.43 -0.66 21.16
CA LYS A 166 -35.64 -1.45 22.38
C LYS A 166 -36.38 -2.76 22.10
N ALA A 167 -37.41 -2.73 21.24
CA ALA A 167 -38.15 -3.94 20.85
C ALA A 167 -37.30 -4.95 20.08
N LYS A 168 -36.25 -4.49 19.37
CA LYS A 168 -35.30 -5.33 18.63
C LYS A 168 -34.08 -5.76 19.47
N GLY A 169 -34.01 -5.38 20.75
CA GLY A 169 -32.85 -5.65 21.60
C GLY A 169 -31.57 -4.95 21.14
N ILE A 170 -31.70 -3.80 20.47
CA ILE A 170 -30.58 -3.01 19.98
C ILE A 170 -30.27 -1.94 21.01
N ASP A 171 -29.13 -2.08 21.69
CA ASP A 171 -28.63 -1.08 22.62
C ASP A 171 -27.87 0.04 21.89
N ALA A 172 -28.29 1.28 22.10
CA ALA A 172 -27.59 2.43 21.56
C ALA A 172 -26.24 2.59 22.25
N ILE A 173 -25.16 2.60 21.48
CA ILE A 173 -23.81 2.92 21.96
C ILE A 173 -23.52 4.36 21.55
N THR A 174 -23.39 5.26 22.53
CA THR A 174 -22.90 6.62 22.28
C THR A 174 -21.41 6.54 21.96
N ILE A 175 -21.00 7.05 20.80
CA ILE A 175 -19.59 7.13 20.37
C ILE A 175 -19.04 8.51 20.73
#